data_AF-A0A377ZJD0-F1
#
_entry.id   AF-A0A377ZJD0-F1
#
_cell.length_a   1.000
_cell.length_b   1.000
_cell.length_c   1.000
_cell.angle_alpha   90.00
_cell.angle_beta   90.00
_cell.angle_gamma   90.00
#
_symmetry.space_group_name_H-M   'P 1'
#
loop_
_entity.id
_entity.type
_entity.pdbx_description
1 polymer ?
#
loop_
_entity_poly.entity_id
_entity_poly.type
_entity_poly.pdbx_seq_one_letter_code
_entity_poly.pdbx_strand_id
1 'polypeptide(L)'
;MARPKTAQPNHSLRKVAAVVATAVSGMSVYAQAAEQPKQEETITVVAAPAAQESAWGPAPTIAAKRSATATKTDTPIEKTPQSVSVVTRQEMEMRQPTTVKEALSYTPSVFSTRGSSTTYDVVTIRGFTTSTTVNTNQYLDGMKLQGITTLKSPWILTSSSVWK
;
A
#
# COMPACT_ATOMS: atom_id res chain seq x y z
N MET A 1 95.56 -10.55 10.21
CA MET A 1 95.42 -9.09 10.16
C MET A 1 93.97 -8.77 10.57
N ALA A 2 93.74 -8.39 11.83
CA ALA A 2 93.57 -7.02 12.35
C ALA A 2 92.13 -6.46 12.19
N ARG A 3 91.64 -5.85 13.30
CA ARG A 3 90.26 -5.41 13.64
C ARG A 3 89.68 -4.30 12.72
N PRO A 4 88.38 -3.97 12.84
CA PRO A 4 87.94 -2.81 13.67
C PRO A 4 86.62 -3.09 14.44
N LYS A 5 86.44 -2.81 15.76
CA LYS A 5 86.13 -1.54 16.47
C LYS A 5 85.06 -0.70 15.74
N THR A 6 83.89 -0.38 16.32
CA THR A 6 83.67 0.76 17.24
C THR A 6 82.30 0.66 17.95
N ALA A 7 82.20 1.26 19.15
CA ALA A 7 81.13 1.11 20.15
C ALA A 7 80.08 2.25 20.17
N GLN A 8 78.82 1.86 20.43
CA GLN A 8 77.77 2.37 21.36
C GLN A 8 77.42 3.88 21.52
N PRO A 9 76.14 4.20 21.85
CA PRO A 9 75.70 4.37 23.26
C PRO A 9 74.20 4.00 23.52
N ASN A 10 73.59 4.29 24.67
CA ASN A 10 73.75 3.70 26.01
C ASN A 10 72.47 4.01 26.85
N HIS A 11 72.14 3.13 27.80
CA HIS A 11 71.32 3.28 29.04
C HIS A 11 70.10 4.23 29.15
N SER A 12 68.88 3.66 29.23
CA SER A 12 67.74 4.30 29.95
C SER A 12 66.64 3.34 30.45
N LEU A 13 66.51 2.12 29.90
CA LEU A 13 65.30 1.30 30.11
C LEU A 13 65.25 0.44 31.39
N ARG A 14 66.23 0.52 32.30
CA ARG A 14 66.29 -0.36 33.48
C ARG A 14 65.78 0.24 34.79
N LYS A 15 65.30 1.49 34.81
CA LYS A 15 64.85 2.16 36.05
C LYS A 15 63.34 2.29 36.24
N VAL A 16 62.50 1.84 35.31
CA VAL A 16 61.03 2.07 35.37
C VAL A 16 60.24 0.84 35.85
N ALA A 17 60.81 -0.36 35.84
CA ALA A 17 60.07 -1.59 36.14
C ALA A 17 59.80 -1.87 37.64
N ALA A 18 60.36 -1.09 38.57
CA ALA A 18 60.33 -1.40 40.00
C ALA A 18 59.50 -0.44 40.87
N VAL A 19 58.64 0.41 40.27
CA VAL A 19 57.77 1.36 41.02
C VAL A 19 56.27 1.01 40.90
N VAL A 20 55.88 0.10 40.02
CA VAL A 20 54.45 -0.25 39.80
C VAL A 20 53.92 -1.28 40.81
N ALA A 21 54.78 -1.85 41.66
CA ALA A 21 54.42 -2.99 42.52
C ALA A 21 53.87 -2.64 43.93
N THR A 22 53.72 -1.37 44.32
CA THR A 22 53.29 -1.00 45.69
C THR A 22 52.30 0.16 45.75
N ALA A 23 51.22 0.10 44.96
CA ALA A 23 50.09 1.03 45.10
C ALA A 23 48.70 0.37 44.95
N VAL A 24 48.62 -0.96 45.11
CA VAL A 24 47.34 -1.70 45.11
C VAL A 24 46.96 -2.05 46.55
N SER A 25 46.70 -1.05 47.39
CA SER A 25 46.21 -1.26 48.75
C SER A 25 45.51 -0.01 49.32
N GLY A 26 44.54 0.56 48.61
CA GLY A 26 43.83 1.73 49.14
C GLY A 26 42.67 2.32 48.36
N MET A 27 42.18 1.70 47.28
CA MET A 27 41.00 2.22 46.58
C MET A 27 39.78 1.34 46.87
N SER A 28 38.95 1.82 47.79
CA SER A 28 37.59 1.35 48.02
C SER A 28 36.81 1.40 46.72
N VAL A 29 36.35 0.25 46.24
CA VAL A 29 35.45 0.16 45.10
C VAL A 29 34.07 0.61 45.59
N TYR A 30 33.70 1.86 45.30
CA TYR A 30 32.30 2.22 45.28
C TYR A 30 31.71 1.63 44.01
N ALA A 31 30.80 0.66 44.16
CA ALA A 31 29.94 0.22 43.08
C ALA A 31 29.01 1.38 42.71
N GLN A 32 29.44 2.24 41.79
CA GLN A 32 28.52 3.14 41.11
C GLN A 32 27.79 2.33 40.04
N ALA A 33 26.61 1.83 40.40
CA ALA A 33 25.61 1.45 39.42
C ALA A 33 25.21 2.74 38.69
N ALA A 34 25.86 3.01 37.56
CA ALA A 34 25.38 3.97 36.59
C ALA A 34 24.17 3.34 35.90
N GLU A 35 23.01 3.45 36.56
CA GLU A 35 21.73 3.10 35.97
C GLU A 35 21.39 4.20 34.96
N GLN A 36 21.91 4.03 33.74
CA GLN A 36 21.60 4.90 32.62
C GLN A 36 20.13 4.66 32.29
N PRO A 37 19.23 5.65 32.46
CA PRO A 37 17.83 5.46 32.16
C PRO A 37 17.75 5.28 30.64
N LYS A 38 17.51 4.04 30.22
CA LYS A 38 17.22 3.71 28.83
C LYS A 38 15.85 4.30 28.57
N GLN A 39 15.81 5.51 28.00
CA GLN A 39 14.58 6.13 27.55
C GLN A 39 13.92 5.17 26.56
N GLU A 40 12.79 4.62 26.98
CA GLU A 40 11.89 3.92 26.07
C GLU A 40 11.39 4.95 25.07
N GLU A 41 11.94 4.92 23.85
CA GLU A 41 11.34 5.60 22.72
C GLU A 41 9.97 4.98 22.49
N THR A 42 8.96 5.62 23.08
CA THR A 42 7.57 5.40 22.71
C THR A 42 7.44 5.84 21.26
N ILE A 43 7.48 4.86 20.34
CA ILE A 43 7.14 5.07 18.94
C ILE A 43 5.65 5.38 18.91
N THR A 44 5.30 6.66 18.89
CA THR A 44 3.94 7.08 18.58
C THR A 44 3.71 6.83 17.09
N VAL A 45 3.05 5.72 16.78
CA VAL A 45 2.51 5.48 15.43
C VAL A 45 1.37 6.47 15.24
N VAL A 46 1.70 7.69 14.83
CA VAL A 46 0.72 8.62 14.26
C VAL A 46 0.37 8.04 12.90
N ALA A 47 -0.72 7.27 12.84
CA ALA A 47 -1.29 6.87 11.56
C ALA A 47 -1.52 8.16 10.77
N ALA A 48 -0.87 8.26 9.60
CA ALA A 48 -1.15 9.34 8.66
C ALA A 48 -2.68 9.38 8.45
N PRO A 49 -3.30 10.58 8.40
CA PRO A 49 -4.74 10.66 8.17
C PRO A 49 -5.08 9.83 6.94
N ALA A 50 -6.01 8.88 7.10
CA ALA A 50 -6.44 8.01 6.01
C ALA A 50 -6.80 8.91 4.83
N ALA A 51 -6.25 8.62 3.65
CA ALA A 51 -6.52 9.40 2.45
C ALA A 51 -8.03 9.59 2.31
N GLN A 52 -8.46 10.86 2.24
CA GLN A 52 -9.86 11.21 2.17
C GLN A 52 -10.47 10.57 0.92
N GLU A 53 -11.36 9.60 1.12
CA GLU A 53 -12.03 8.94 0.01
C GLU A 53 -13.07 9.90 -0.60
N SER A 54 -13.00 10.07 -1.92
CA SER A 54 -13.95 10.85 -2.71
C SER A 54 -14.71 9.91 -3.64
N ALA A 55 -16.02 10.08 -3.74
CA ALA A 55 -16.86 9.31 -4.64
C ALA A 55 -16.54 9.47 -6.14
N TRP A 56 -15.79 10.51 -6.53
CA TRP A 56 -15.36 10.76 -7.91
C TRP A 56 -13.88 10.48 -8.15
N GLY A 57 -13.14 10.17 -7.09
CA GLY A 57 -11.71 9.88 -7.14
C GLY A 57 -11.42 8.39 -7.05
N PRO A 58 -10.15 7.99 -7.25
CA PRO A 58 -9.74 6.63 -6.95
C PRO A 58 -9.89 6.34 -5.47
N ALA A 59 -10.51 5.20 -5.16
CA ALA A 59 -10.53 4.70 -3.79
C ALA A 59 -9.08 4.38 -3.36
N PRO A 60 -8.69 4.74 -2.12
CA PRO A 60 -7.35 4.47 -1.60
C PRO A 60 -7.13 2.99 -1.25
N THR A 61 -8.20 2.19 -1.20
CA THR A 61 -8.16 0.77 -0.89
C THR A 61 -9.04 -0.03 -1.86
N ILE A 62 -8.91 -1.37 -1.84
CA ILE A 62 -9.75 -2.30 -2.60
C ILE A 62 -11.24 -2.12 -2.27
N ALA A 63 -11.55 -1.83 -1.00
CA ALA A 63 -12.91 -1.63 -0.52
C ALA A 63 -13.24 -0.14 -0.49
N ALA A 64 -13.96 0.34 -1.53
CA ALA A 64 -14.53 1.68 -1.51
C ALA A 64 -15.60 1.79 -0.40
N LYS A 65 -15.63 2.93 0.28
CA LYS A 65 -16.62 3.31 1.29
C LYS A 65 -17.61 4.36 0.80
N ARG A 66 -17.32 5.05 -0.31
CA ARG A 66 -18.18 6.11 -0.87
C ARG A 66 -18.45 5.90 -2.35
N SER A 67 -19.64 6.30 -2.81
CA SER A 67 -20.03 6.24 -4.22
C SER A 67 -21.02 7.34 -4.57
N ALA A 68 -20.88 7.93 -5.75
CA ALA A 68 -21.82 8.91 -6.30
C ALA A 68 -22.81 8.28 -7.30
N THR A 69 -22.64 7.01 -7.64
CA THR A 69 -23.36 6.38 -8.75
C THR A 69 -24.85 6.20 -8.46
N ALA A 70 -25.20 5.85 -7.22
CA ALA A 70 -26.60 5.61 -6.84
C ALA A 70 -27.38 6.89 -6.53
N THR A 71 -26.73 7.87 -5.89
CA THR A 71 -27.41 9.06 -5.35
C THR A 71 -27.07 10.35 -6.10
N LYS A 72 -26.14 10.29 -7.07
CA LYS A 72 -25.55 11.45 -7.77
C LYS A 72 -24.85 12.45 -6.83
N THR A 73 -24.58 12.04 -5.60
CA THR A 73 -23.93 12.84 -4.56
C THR A 73 -22.92 11.98 -3.81
N ASP A 74 -21.94 12.60 -3.16
CA ASP A 74 -20.92 11.86 -2.41
C ASP A 74 -21.50 11.18 -1.16
N THR A 75 -22.01 9.96 -1.33
CA THR A 75 -22.73 9.23 -0.28
C THR A 75 -21.93 8.03 0.21
N PRO A 76 -21.76 7.86 1.53
CA PRO A 76 -21.25 6.60 2.08
C PRO A 76 -22.10 5.41 1.65
N ILE A 77 -21.48 4.30 1.27
CA ILE A 77 -22.20 3.12 0.76
C ILE A 77 -23.19 2.59 1.80
N GLU A 78 -22.85 2.65 3.09
CA GLU A 78 -23.72 2.25 4.21
C GLU A 78 -25.02 3.08 4.32
N LYS A 79 -25.04 4.30 3.76
CA LYS A 79 -26.18 5.21 3.77
C LYS A 79 -26.98 5.19 2.47
N THR A 80 -26.57 4.36 1.51
CA THR A 80 -27.26 4.23 0.23
C THR A 80 -28.40 3.22 0.38
N PRO A 81 -29.67 3.56 0.04
CA PRO A 81 -30.82 2.68 0.23
C PRO A 81 -30.90 1.53 -0.81
N GLN A 82 -29.85 1.34 -1.61
CA GLN A 82 -29.79 0.39 -2.72
C GLN A 82 -28.49 -0.41 -2.67
N SER A 83 -28.47 -1.57 -3.32
CA SER A 83 -27.27 -2.40 -3.40
C SER A 83 -26.29 -1.81 -4.41
N VAL A 84 -25.14 -1.33 -3.92
CA VAL A 84 -24.04 -0.83 -4.75
C VAL A 84 -22.83 -1.72 -4.58
N SER A 85 -22.20 -2.10 -5.69
CA SER A 85 -20.89 -2.76 -5.69
C SER A 85 -19.92 -1.91 -6.49
N VAL A 86 -18.75 -1.65 -5.93
CA VAL A 86 -17.70 -0.82 -6.53
C VAL A 86 -16.46 -1.67 -6.72
N VAL A 87 -15.98 -1.73 -7.97
CA VAL A 87 -14.68 -2.30 -8.35
C VAL A 87 -13.71 -1.13 -8.44
N THR A 88 -12.72 -1.13 -7.55
CA THR A 88 -11.77 -0.03 -7.41
C THR A 88 -10.60 -0.17 -8.37
N ARG A 89 -9.87 0.93 -8.61
CA ARG A 89 -8.66 0.87 -9.45
C ARG A 89 -7.59 -0.05 -8.87
N GLN A 90 -7.42 -0.08 -7.56
CA GLN A 90 -6.49 -1.03 -6.93
C GLN A 90 -6.89 -2.49 -7.18
N GLU A 91 -8.20 -2.81 -7.17
CA GLU A 91 -8.70 -4.14 -7.52
C GLU A 91 -8.43 -4.49 -8.99
N MET A 92 -8.61 -3.53 -9.90
CA MET A 92 -8.28 -3.70 -11.31
C MET A 92 -6.77 -3.88 -11.54
N GLU A 93 -5.92 -3.14 -10.83
CA GLU A 93 -4.46 -3.27 -10.92
C GLU A 93 -3.97 -4.66 -10.49
N MET A 94 -4.56 -5.23 -9.44
CA MET A 94 -4.19 -6.58 -8.97
C MET A 94 -4.66 -7.69 -9.90
N ARG A 95 -5.86 -7.57 -10.48
CA ARG A 95 -6.46 -8.61 -11.32
C ARG A 95 -6.14 -8.47 -12.81
N GLN A 96 -5.67 -7.30 -13.22
CA GLN A 96 -5.32 -6.94 -14.59
C GLN A 96 -6.40 -7.36 -15.62
N PRO A 97 -7.67 -6.96 -15.42
CA PRO A 97 -8.72 -7.30 -16.37
C PRO A 97 -8.44 -6.64 -17.72
N THR A 98 -8.72 -7.37 -18.79
CA THR A 98 -8.55 -6.88 -20.17
C THR A 98 -9.78 -6.14 -20.68
N THR A 99 -10.95 -6.44 -20.11
CA THR A 99 -12.26 -5.90 -20.52
C THR A 99 -13.10 -5.49 -19.32
N VAL A 100 -14.10 -4.62 -19.54
CA VAL A 100 -15.00 -4.17 -18.46
C VAL A 100 -15.86 -5.32 -17.93
N LYS A 101 -16.29 -6.26 -18.78
CA LYS A 101 -16.99 -7.47 -18.32
C LYS A 101 -16.15 -8.32 -17.36
N GLU A 102 -14.84 -8.37 -17.57
CA GLU A 102 -13.91 -9.17 -16.76
C GLU A 102 -13.68 -8.50 -15.41
N ALA A 103 -13.52 -7.16 -15.40
CA ALA A 103 -13.46 -6.39 -14.16
C ALA A 103 -14.70 -6.61 -13.28
N LEU A 104 -15.89 -6.74 -13.88
CA LEU A 104 -17.15 -6.96 -13.18
C LEU A 104 -17.46 -8.43 -12.83
N SER A 105 -16.67 -9.40 -13.32
CA SER A 105 -16.93 -10.84 -13.14
C SER A 105 -16.89 -11.30 -11.69
N TYR A 106 -16.16 -10.58 -10.83
CA TYR A 106 -16.05 -10.83 -9.40
C TYR A 106 -17.13 -10.10 -8.57
N THR A 107 -18.01 -9.33 -9.23
CA THR A 107 -19.10 -8.65 -8.55
C THR A 107 -20.29 -9.59 -8.41
N PRO A 108 -20.86 -9.76 -7.19
CA PRO A 108 -22.03 -10.61 -7.01
C PRO A 108 -23.22 -10.11 -7.83
N SER A 109 -24.02 -11.07 -8.32
CA SER A 109 -25.21 -10.85 -9.14
C SER A 109 -24.94 -10.14 -10.48
N VAL A 110 -23.69 -10.15 -10.96
CA VAL A 110 -23.31 -9.71 -12.31
C VAL A 110 -22.73 -10.89 -13.06
N PHE A 111 -23.26 -11.17 -14.25
CA PHE A 111 -22.83 -12.31 -15.08
C PHE A 111 -22.51 -11.84 -16.49
N SER A 112 -21.47 -12.40 -17.12
CA SER A 112 -21.19 -12.17 -18.53
C SER A 112 -21.93 -13.19 -19.40
N THR A 113 -22.73 -12.73 -20.34
CA THR A 113 -23.62 -13.58 -21.16
C THR A 113 -22.94 -14.11 -22.44
N ARG A 114 -21.78 -13.56 -22.83
CA ARG A 114 -21.16 -13.76 -24.16
C ARG A 114 -19.87 -14.60 -24.15
N GLY A 115 -19.56 -15.28 -23.04
CA GLY A 115 -18.34 -16.09 -22.91
C GLY A 115 -17.06 -15.27 -23.16
N SER A 116 -16.13 -15.81 -23.95
CA SER A 116 -14.82 -15.19 -24.23
C SER A 116 -14.87 -14.00 -25.19
N SER A 117 -15.96 -13.77 -25.93
CA SER A 117 -16.05 -12.70 -26.93
C SER A 117 -15.85 -11.30 -26.32
N THR A 118 -14.83 -10.56 -26.76
CA THR A 118 -14.48 -9.21 -26.27
C THR A 118 -15.06 -8.08 -27.11
N THR A 119 -15.88 -8.41 -28.13
CA THR A 119 -16.46 -7.41 -29.04
C THR A 119 -17.41 -6.45 -28.32
N TYR A 120 -18.15 -6.96 -27.32
CA TYR A 120 -19.14 -6.21 -26.57
C TYR A 120 -19.11 -6.61 -25.09
N ASP A 121 -19.12 -5.61 -24.21
CA ASP A 121 -19.23 -5.81 -22.76
C ASP A 121 -20.70 -5.98 -22.35
N VAL A 122 -21.29 -7.11 -22.73
CA VAL A 122 -22.66 -7.45 -22.30
C VAL A 122 -22.61 -8.07 -20.92
N VAL A 123 -23.24 -7.38 -19.96
CA VAL A 123 -23.39 -7.82 -18.58
C VAL A 123 -24.87 -8.00 -18.24
N THR A 124 -25.17 -9.08 -17.53
CA THR A 124 -26.48 -9.40 -16.95
C THR A 124 -26.45 -9.04 -15.48
N ILE A 125 -27.42 -8.28 -15.01
CA ILE A 125 -27.51 -7.85 -13.60
C ILE A 125 -28.78 -8.45 -12.99
N ARG A 126 -28.65 -9.17 -11.87
CA ARG A 126 -29.77 -9.90 -11.20
C ARG A 126 -30.57 -10.80 -12.16
N GLY A 127 -29.90 -11.45 -13.12
CA GLY A 127 -30.55 -12.32 -14.12
C GLY A 127 -31.26 -11.57 -15.26
N PHE A 128 -31.33 -10.24 -15.22
CA PHE A 128 -31.88 -9.43 -16.31
C PHE A 128 -30.76 -9.04 -17.28
N THR A 129 -30.84 -9.55 -18.50
CA THR A 129 -29.96 -9.16 -19.60
C THR A 129 -30.71 -8.18 -20.50
N THR A 130 -30.04 -7.13 -20.96
CA THR A 130 -30.57 -6.34 -22.07
C THR A 130 -30.30 -7.11 -23.37
N SER A 131 -31.30 -7.87 -23.81
CA SER A 131 -31.12 -8.98 -24.74
C SER A 131 -30.72 -8.60 -26.18
N THR A 132 -30.75 -7.33 -26.58
CA THR A 132 -30.87 -7.05 -28.04
C THR A 132 -29.96 -5.95 -28.57
N THR A 133 -29.50 -5.02 -27.74
CA THR A 133 -28.65 -3.91 -28.20
C THR A 133 -27.59 -3.60 -27.16
N VAL A 134 -26.35 -3.71 -27.62
CA VAL A 134 -25.11 -3.32 -26.96
C VAL A 134 -25.30 -2.05 -26.11
N ASN A 135 -24.80 -2.07 -24.87
CA ASN A 135 -24.63 -0.89 -23.99
C ASN A 135 -25.87 -0.13 -23.50
N THR A 136 -27.06 -0.74 -23.49
CA THR A 136 -28.29 -0.03 -23.05
C THR A 136 -28.32 0.41 -21.59
N ASN A 137 -27.49 -0.19 -20.71
CA ASN A 137 -27.43 0.14 -19.27
C ASN A 137 -26.02 0.54 -18.80
N GLN A 138 -25.14 0.95 -19.71
CA GLN A 138 -23.80 1.44 -19.35
C GLN A 138 -23.76 2.96 -19.30
N TYR A 139 -23.06 3.47 -18.29
CA TYR A 139 -22.90 4.89 -18.06
C TYR A 139 -21.41 5.17 -17.86
N LEU A 140 -20.92 6.23 -18.50
CA LEU A 140 -19.58 6.76 -18.32
C LEU A 140 -19.73 8.14 -17.69
N ASP A 141 -19.11 8.35 -16.52
CA ASP A 141 -19.16 9.60 -15.77
C ASP A 141 -20.58 10.16 -15.55
N GLY A 142 -21.56 9.25 -15.35
CA GLY A 142 -22.96 9.58 -15.14
C GLY A 142 -23.77 9.84 -16.42
N MET A 143 -23.14 9.86 -17.60
CA MET A 143 -23.82 9.97 -18.88
C MET A 143 -24.06 8.60 -19.49
N LYS A 144 -25.26 8.37 -20.01
CA LYS A 144 -25.61 7.12 -20.69
C LYS A 144 -24.80 6.99 -21.97
N LEU A 145 -24.11 5.85 -22.15
CA LEU A 145 -23.48 5.53 -23.42
C LEU A 145 -24.59 5.22 -24.45
N GLN A 146 -24.77 6.08 -25.44
CA GLN A 146 -25.70 5.84 -26.55
C GLN A 146 -24.96 5.26 -27.75
N GLY A 147 -25.45 4.14 -28.29
CA GLY A 147 -24.92 3.49 -29.49
C GLY A 147 -23.92 2.35 -29.24
N ILE A 148 -23.21 1.96 -30.29
CA ILE A 148 -22.25 0.83 -30.36
C ILE A 148 -20.96 1.07 -29.54
N THR A 149 -20.83 2.19 -28.84
CA THR A 149 -19.64 2.56 -28.07
C THR A 149 -19.37 1.56 -26.94
N THR A 150 -18.43 0.65 -27.17
CA THR A 150 -17.99 -0.37 -26.20
C THR A 150 -16.72 0.12 -25.51
N LEU A 151 -16.71 0.12 -24.18
CA LEU A 151 -15.53 0.46 -23.39
C LEU A 151 -14.51 -0.69 -23.45
N LYS A 152 -13.63 -0.66 -24.46
CA LYS A 152 -12.69 -1.74 -24.73
C LYS A 152 -11.65 -1.95 -23.62
N SER A 153 -11.35 -0.91 -22.84
CA SER A 153 -10.24 -0.94 -21.89
C SER A 153 -10.71 -0.46 -20.52
N PRO A 154 -10.59 -1.26 -19.45
CA PRO A 154 -10.93 -0.82 -18.09
C PRO A 154 -9.92 0.20 -17.52
N TRP A 155 -8.72 0.31 -18.12
CA TRP A 155 -7.64 1.20 -17.66
C TRP A 155 -7.91 2.69 -17.79
N ILE A 156 -8.93 3.09 -18.58
CA ILE A 156 -9.36 4.50 -18.63
C ILE A 156 -10.28 4.86 -17.45
N LEU A 157 -10.69 3.88 -16.64
CA LEU A 157 -11.64 4.05 -15.55
C LEU A 157 -10.92 4.18 -14.21
N THR A 158 -11.35 5.15 -13.42
CA THR A 158 -10.92 5.31 -12.02
C THR A 158 -11.59 4.29 -11.09
N SER A 159 -12.80 3.87 -11.44
CA SER A 159 -13.57 2.84 -10.75
C SER A 159 -14.71 2.39 -11.64
N SER A 160 -15.20 1.17 -11.44
CA SER A 160 -16.44 0.68 -12.05
C SER A 160 -17.45 0.41 -10.94
N SER A 161 -18.69 0.86 -11.09
CA SER A 161 -19.72 0.70 -10.06
C SER A 161 -21.02 0.19 -10.66
N VAL A 162 -21.62 -0.79 -9.99
CA VAL A 162 -22.90 -1.38 -10.39
C VAL A 162 -23.91 -1.13 -9.27
N TRP A 163 -24.96 -0.38 -9.59
CA TRP A 163 -26.13 -0.22 -8.73
C TRP A 163 -27.21 -1.23 -9.15
N LYS A 164 -27.86 -1.85 -8.16
CA LYS A 164 -28.94 -2.80 -8.39
C LYS A 164 -30.15 -2.45 -7.54
#